data_AF-A0AAD7C4T0-F1
#
_entry.id   AF-A0AAD7C4T0-F1
#
_cell.length_a   1.000
_cell.length_b   1.000
_cell.length_c   1.000
_cell.angle_alpha   90.00
_cell.angle_beta   90.00
_cell.angle_gamma   90.00
#
_symmetry.space_group_name_H-M   'P 1'
#
loop_
_entity.id
_entity.type
_entity.pdbx_description
1 polymer ?
#
loop_
_entity_poly.entity_id
_entity_poly.type
_entity_poly.pdbx_seq_one_letter_code
_entity_poly.pdbx_strand_id
1 'polypeptide(L)'
;MSQTTIPLPRFLQLLAQNNVPMKDAMAVAGKIYKEYNTPAKLNELDEVKLVASGVSNKDTRKAVVKALRKAGYGPTKASNQPGPSTMTAVEVLTTPTKRKRKRTEDVNEFLPAPKDESADVGNLDFNEIQDEEVLMTKSTVVNRAPLMTAWATLVAERLGFQREEALSIASVFTELNAISKGVSLGIYKKGAEIGMEASTGGSQPYVDLMGRRVPLFRTQDSQWRALSNGTAVQPSTAFSYIARQLRQTTPHVIGALRLLSQSFTPQEINSRAWGLYADFRPHVTAWGERGEVKCSTILNLRPERRGVDAHPAERPVIETVQETQKTPTRRPRKRFGV
;
A
#
# COMPACT_ATOMS: atom_id res chain seq x y z
N MET A 1 -2.15 -5.27 -51.50
CA MET A 1 -2.67 -6.51 -50.87
C MET A 1 -3.95 -6.88 -51.58
N SER A 2 -4.02 -8.11 -52.10
CA SER A 2 -5.04 -8.59 -53.03
C SER A 2 -6.47 -8.47 -52.47
N GLN A 3 -7.40 -7.94 -53.27
CA GLN A 3 -8.84 -7.88 -52.97
C GLN A 3 -9.54 -9.25 -53.14
N THR A 4 -8.84 -10.34 -52.86
CA THR A 4 -9.40 -11.68 -52.98
C THR A 4 -10.41 -11.91 -51.86
N THR A 5 -11.64 -12.22 -52.24
CA THR A 5 -12.72 -12.58 -51.31
C THR A 5 -12.28 -13.79 -50.50
N ILE A 6 -12.32 -13.69 -49.17
CA ILE A 6 -11.91 -14.79 -48.30
C ILE A 6 -13.01 -15.86 -48.36
N PRO A 7 -12.73 -17.11 -48.77
CA PRO A 7 -13.74 -18.16 -48.78
C PRO A 7 -14.30 -18.40 -47.37
N LEU A 8 -15.60 -18.65 -47.26
CA LEU A 8 -16.31 -18.89 -45.99
C LEU A 8 -15.59 -19.90 -45.06
N PRO A 9 -15.06 -21.04 -45.55
CA PRO A 9 -14.32 -21.97 -44.70
C PRO A 9 -13.07 -21.34 -44.08
N ARG A 10 -12.37 -20.49 -44.83
CA ARG A 10 -11.16 -19.82 -44.35
C ARG A 10 -11.48 -18.72 -43.36
N PHE A 11 -12.60 -18.01 -43.55
CA PHE A 11 -13.10 -17.03 -42.60
C PHE A 11 -13.47 -17.67 -41.25
N LEU A 12 -14.19 -18.79 -41.29
CA LEU A 12 -14.55 -19.55 -40.09
C LEU A 12 -13.31 -20.11 -39.37
N GLN A 13 -12.32 -20.59 -40.13
CA GLN A 13 -11.05 -21.09 -39.57
C GLN A 13 -10.26 -19.98 -38.85
N LEU A 14 -10.31 -18.73 -39.33
CA LEU A 14 -9.65 -17.60 -38.67
C LEU A 14 -10.27 -17.25 -37.31
N LEU A 15 -11.59 -17.38 -37.18
CA LEU A 15 -12.30 -17.15 -35.92
C LEU A 15 -12.06 -18.31 -34.93
N ALA A 16 -12.11 -19.55 -35.41
CA ALA A 16 -11.90 -20.74 -34.59
C ALA A 16 -10.47 -20.85 -34.04
N GLN A 17 -9.44 -20.52 -34.85
CA GLN A 17 -8.03 -20.51 -34.41
C GLN A 17 -7.72 -19.47 -33.33
N ASN A 18 -8.62 -18.53 -33.08
CA ASN A 18 -8.42 -17.42 -32.15
C ASN A 18 -9.45 -17.38 -31.01
N ASN A 19 -9.88 -18.57 -30.57
CA ASN A 19 -10.64 -18.77 -29.33
C ASN A 19 -12.11 -18.34 -29.39
N VAL A 20 -12.73 -18.32 -30.57
CA VAL A 20 -14.19 -18.17 -30.72
C VAL A 20 -14.82 -19.56 -30.90
N PRO A 21 -15.80 -19.96 -30.08
CA PRO A 21 -16.46 -21.26 -30.22
C PRO A 21 -17.17 -21.36 -31.58
N MET A 22 -17.09 -22.53 -32.22
CA MET A 22 -17.49 -22.71 -33.63
C MET A 22 -18.97 -22.37 -33.89
N LYS A 23 -19.84 -22.63 -32.90
CA LYS A 23 -21.26 -22.27 -32.91
C LYS A 23 -21.46 -20.75 -33.06
N ASP A 24 -20.71 -19.96 -32.30
CA ASP A 24 -20.82 -18.49 -32.32
C ASP A 24 -20.11 -17.91 -33.55
N ALA A 25 -19.00 -18.51 -33.96
CA ALA A 25 -18.30 -18.13 -35.19
C ALA A 25 -19.16 -18.34 -36.44
N MET A 26 -19.97 -19.41 -36.51
CA MET A 26 -20.93 -19.62 -37.60
C MET A 26 -22.08 -18.60 -37.57
N ALA A 27 -22.61 -18.29 -36.38
CA ALA A 27 -23.67 -17.28 -36.23
C ALA A 27 -23.20 -15.86 -36.59
N VAL A 28 -21.96 -15.53 -36.25
CA VAL A 28 -21.31 -14.25 -36.59
C VAL A 28 -20.98 -14.20 -38.09
N ALA A 29 -20.42 -15.27 -38.65
CA ALA A 29 -20.13 -15.35 -40.09
C ALA A 29 -21.39 -15.22 -40.94
N GLY A 30 -22.50 -15.89 -40.56
CA GLY A 30 -23.77 -15.78 -41.29
C GLY A 30 -24.32 -14.35 -41.40
N LYS A 31 -24.02 -13.49 -40.40
CA LYS A 31 -24.47 -12.09 -40.35
C LYS A 31 -23.49 -11.12 -41.01
N ILE A 32 -22.19 -11.37 -40.89
CA ILE A 32 -21.13 -10.41 -41.25
C ILE A 32 -20.52 -10.72 -42.62
N TYR A 33 -20.53 -11.98 -43.06
CA TYR A 33 -19.85 -12.40 -44.30
C TYR A 33 -20.46 -11.80 -45.58
N LYS A 34 -21.75 -11.44 -45.58
CA LYS A 34 -22.41 -10.82 -46.74
C LYS A 34 -21.93 -9.38 -46.99
N GLU A 35 -21.53 -8.67 -45.94
CA GLU A 35 -21.09 -7.26 -46.00
C GLU A 35 -19.56 -7.12 -45.95
N TYR A 36 -18.87 -8.00 -45.24
CA TYR A 36 -17.44 -7.92 -44.94
C TYR A 36 -16.66 -9.13 -45.50
N ASN A 37 -16.82 -9.35 -46.80
CA ASN A 37 -16.19 -10.44 -47.56
C ASN A 37 -14.74 -10.16 -48.00
N THR A 38 -14.23 -8.94 -47.79
CA THR A 38 -12.90 -8.52 -48.22
C THR A 38 -12.02 -8.11 -47.03
N PRO A 39 -10.70 -8.37 -47.12
CA PRO A 39 -9.76 -8.07 -46.04
C PRO A 39 -9.67 -6.57 -45.68
N ALA A 40 -9.94 -5.70 -46.66
CA ALA A 40 -9.99 -4.25 -46.45
C ALA A 40 -11.23 -3.82 -45.63
N LYS A 41 -12.39 -4.44 -45.86
CA LYS A 41 -13.62 -4.14 -45.10
C LYS A 41 -13.58 -4.72 -43.69
N LEU A 42 -12.92 -5.87 -43.51
CA LEU A 42 -12.70 -6.46 -42.18
C LEU A 42 -11.84 -5.56 -41.27
N ASN A 43 -11.00 -4.71 -41.85
CA ASN A 43 -10.20 -3.72 -41.13
C ASN A 43 -11.05 -2.60 -40.51
N GLU A 44 -12.19 -2.28 -41.12
CA GLU A 44 -13.13 -1.28 -40.60
C GLU A 44 -14.16 -1.85 -39.63
N LEU A 45 -14.09 -3.16 -39.35
CA LEU A 45 -15.02 -3.85 -38.47
C LEU A 45 -14.62 -3.59 -37.01
N ASP A 46 -15.28 -2.62 -36.38
CA ASP A 46 -15.11 -2.31 -34.96
C ASP A 46 -16.29 -2.81 -34.12
N GLU A 47 -16.12 -2.79 -32.80
CA GLU A 47 -17.11 -3.26 -31.82
C GLU A 47 -18.51 -2.67 -32.09
N VAL A 48 -18.59 -1.41 -32.53
CA VAL A 48 -19.84 -0.70 -32.83
C VAL A 48 -20.57 -1.30 -34.05
N LYS A 49 -19.85 -1.69 -35.10
CA LYS A 49 -20.45 -2.27 -36.31
C LYS A 49 -20.93 -3.71 -36.07
N LEU A 50 -20.24 -4.45 -35.19
CA LEU A 50 -20.71 -5.76 -34.72
C LEU A 50 -22.00 -5.67 -33.87
N VAL A 51 -22.25 -4.56 -33.17
CA VAL A 51 -23.56 -4.29 -32.55
C VAL A 51 -24.63 -4.14 -33.63
N ALA A 52 -24.35 -3.30 -34.63
CA ALA A 52 -25.30 -2.97 -35.70
C ALA A 52 -25.68 -4.19 -36.54
N SER A 53 -24.74 -5.12 -36.76
CA SER A 53 -25.00 -6.40 -37.43
C SER A 53 -25.65 -7.47 -36.52
N GLY A 54 -26.07 -7.13 -35.30
CA GLY A 54 -26.91 -7.98 -34.46
C GLY A 54 -26.17 -9.07 -33.68
N VAL A 55 -24.91 -8.85 -33.29
CA VAL A 55 -24.17 -9.72 -32.36
C VAL A 55 -24.32 -9.17 -30.93
N SER A 56 -25.20 -9.78 -30.13
CA SER A 56 -25.58 -9.29 -28.78
C SER A 56 -24.55 -9.60 -27.67
N ASN A 57 -23.78 -10.69 -27.81
CA ASN A 57 -22.84 -11.12 -26.78
C ASN A 57 -21.55 -10.26 -26.78
N LYS A 58 -21.31 -9.57 -25.66
CA LYS A 58 -20.17 -8.66 -25.48
C LYS A 58 -18.82 -9.39 -25.52
N ASP A 59 -18.76 -10.61 -25.00
CA ASP A 59 -17.52 -11.39 -24.93
C ASP A 59 -17.16 -12.02 -26.29
N THR A 60 -18.15 -12.50 -27.05
CA THR A 60 -17.92 -13.00 -28.41
C THR A 60 -17.47 -11.88 -29.34
N ARG A 61 -18.03 -10.67 -29.18
CA ARG A 61 -17.64 -9.50 -29.96
C ARG A 61 -16.18 -9.09 -29.72
N LYS A 62 -15.75 -9.04 -28.46
CA LYS A 62 -14.36 -8.77 -28.11
C LYS A 62 -13.41 -9.87 -28.60
N ALA A 63 -13.83 -11.12 -28.52
CA ALA A 63 -13.07 -12.25 -29.04
C ALA A 63 -12.91 -12.17 -30.57
N VAL A 64 -13.97 -11.79 -31.30
CA VAL A 64 -13.93 -11.60 -32.76
C VAL A 64 -13.01 -10.44 -33.16
N VAL A 65 -13.11 -9.27 -32.52
CA VAL A 65 -12.20 -8.14 -32.80
C VAL A 65 -10.74 -8.49 -32.47
N LYS A 66 -10.51 -9.24 -31.37
CA LYS A 66 -9.17 -9.73 -31.01
C LYS A 66 -8.65 -10.75 -32.04
N ALA A 67 -9.51 -11.63 -32.54
CA ALA A 67 -9.20 -12.60 -33.59
C ALA A 67 -8.84 -11.91 -34.91
N LEU A 68 -9.61 -10.91 -35.34
CA LEU A 68 -9.33 -10.14 -36.55
C LEU A 68 -8.02 -9.34 -36.45
N ARG A 69 -7.75 -8.72 -35.30
CA ARG A 69 -6.46 -8.02 -35.06
C ARG A 69 -5.28 -8.97 -35.07
N LYS A 70 -5.42 -10.16 -34.47
CA LYS A 70 -4.36 -11.19 -34.46
C LYS A 70 -4.16 -11.84 -35.82
N ALA A 71 -5.20 -11.90 -36.66
CA ALA A 71 -5.15 -12.36 -38.04
C ALA A 71 -4.59 -11.31 -39.03
N GLY A 72 -4.20 -10.12 -38.55
CA GLY A 72 -3.60 -9.07 -39.37
C GLY A 72 -4.59 -8.17 -40.11
N TYR A 73 -5.89 -8.26 -39.82
CA TYR A 73 -6.94 -7.42 -40.40
C TYR A 73 -7.37 -6.28 -39.47
N GLY A 74 -6.40 -5.66 -38.78
CA GLY A 74 -6.62 -4.49 -37.93
C GLY A 74 -5.85 -3.27 -38.45
N PRO A 75 -6.21 -2.04 -38.00
CA PRO A 75 -5.64 -0.83 -38.55
C PRO A 75 -4.12 -0.84 -38.33
N THR A 76 -3.38 -0.76 -39.43
CA THR A 76 -1.92 -0.82 -39.44
C THR A 76 -1.36 0.38 -38.69
N LYS A 77 -0.99 0.20 -37.43
CA LYS A 77 0.11 1.01 -36.89
C LYS A 77 1.40 0.45 -37.48
N ALA A 78 2.18 1.33 -38.11
CA ALA A 78 3.46 1.03 -38.72
C ALA A 78 4.29 0.09 -37.83
N SER A 79 4.57 -1.09 -38.37
CA SER A 79 5.47 -2.08 -37.79
C SER A 79 6.90 -1.56 -37.98
N ASN A 80 7.56 -1.28 -36.87
CA ASN A 80 9.00 -1.05 -36.82
C ASN A 80 9.68 -2.41 -37.08
N GLN A 81 10.14 -2.65 -38.31
CA GLN A 81 10.97 -3.79 -38.65
C GLN A 81 12.45 -3.47 -38.36
N PRO A 82 13.24 -4.45 -37.90
CA PRO A 82 14.65 -4.26 -37.57
C PRO A 82 15.52 -4.38 -38.84
N GLY A 83 16.28 -3.33 -39.13
CA GLY A 83 17.37 -3.34 -40.12
C GLY A 83 18.73 -3.55 -39.45
N PRO A 84 19.72 -4.15 -40.15
CA PRO A 84 21.01 -4.50 -39.57
C PRO A 84 21.90 -3.27 -39.53
N SER A 85 22.45 -2.93 -38.37
CA SER A 85 23.50 -1.92 -38.29
C SER A 85 24.47 -2.27 -37.17
N THR A 86 25.60 -2.79 -37.61
CA THR A 86 26.95 -2.45 -37.18
C THR A 86 27.00 -1.58 -35.92
N MET A 87 27.46 -2.20 -34.83
CA MET A 87 27.77 -1.49 -33.59
C MET A 87 28.97 -0.58 -33.80
N THR A 88 28.86 0.67 -33.35
CA THR A 88 29.98 1.34 -32.70
C THR A 88 29.54 1.65 -31.28
N ALA A 89 30.35 1.17 -30.34
CA ALA A 89 30.17 1.36 -28.92
C ALA A 89 30.28 2.85 -28.60
N VAL A 90 29.33 3.36 -27.82
CA VAL A 90 29.42 4.33 -26.70
C VAL A 90 28.07 5.04 -26.60
N GLU A 91 27.57 5.24 -25.37
CA GLU A 91 26.36 5.99 -24.98
C GLU A 91 24.97 5.35 -25.20
N VAL A 92 24.61 4.36 -24.36
CA VAL A 92 23.26 4.33 -23.74
C VAL A 92 23.38 3.74 -22.31
N LEU A 93 24.06 4.48 -21.43
CA LEU A 93 23.70 4.47 -20.02
C LEU A 93 22.56 5.46 -19.82
N THR A 94 21.61 5.08 -18.96
CA THR A 94 20.50 5.86 -18.37
C THR A 94 19.10 5.66 -18.97
N THR A 95 18.24 5.09 -18.11
CA THR A 95 16.76 5.03 -18.10
C THR A 95 16.06 3.79 -18.72
N PRO A 96 15.61 2.81 -17.90
CA PRO A 96 14.63 1.83 -18.32
C PRO A 96 13.20 2.38 -18.18
N THR A 97 12.50 2.42 -19.31
CA THR A 97 11.09 2.80 -19.47
C THR A 97 10.18 1.75 -18.83
N LYS A 98 9.36 2.18 -17.87
CA LYS A 98 8.42 1.34 -17.11
C LYS A 98 7.33 0.72 -18.00
N ARG A 99 7.45 -0.58 -18.31
CA ARG A 99 6.31 -1.42 -18.69
C ARG A 99 5.68 -2.02 -17.42
N LYS A 100 4.57 -1.43 -16.99
CA LYS A 100 3.70 -1.91 -15.91
C LYS A 100 3.04 -3.22 -16.37
N ARG A 101 3.62 -4.39 -16.04
CA ARG A 101 2.92 -5.68 -16.19
C ARG A 101 1.86 -5.76 -15.09
N LYS A 102 0.58 -5.74 -15.48
CA LYS A 102 -0.54 -6.10 -14.61
C LYS A 102 -0.50 -7.62 -14.46
N ARG A 103 0.05 -8.13 -13.36
CA ARG A 103 0.03 -9.56 -13.00
C ARG A 103 -1.29 -9.83 -12.30
N THR A 104 -2.30 -10.20 -13.07
CA THR A 104 -3.57 -10.74 -12.57
C THR A 104 -3.93 -11.90 -13.48
N GLU A 105 -4.33 -13.02 -12.90
CA GLU A 105 -4.80 -14.27 -13.54
C GLU A 105 -3.82 -15.45 -13.60
N ASP A 106 -3.08 -15.72 -12.51
CA ASP A 106 -2.66 -17.10 -12.17
C ASP A 106 -2.12 -17.16 -10.72
N VAL A 107 -3.00 -16.84 -9.75
CA VAL A 107 -2.71 -17.13 -8.33
C VAL A 107 -3.52 -18.36 -7.99
N ASN A 108 -2.85 -19.50 -7.93
CA ASN A 108 -3.43 -20.78 -7.63
C ASN A 108 -3.84 -20.80 -6.14
N GLU A 109 -5.14 -20.89 -5.87
CA GLU A 109 -5.75 -20.80 -4.51
C GLU A 109 -5.28 -21.92 -3.56
N PHE A 110 -4.75 -23.02 -4.11
CA PHE A 110 -4.24 -24.16 -3.36
C PHE A 110 -2.76 -24.06 -2.95
N LEU A 111 -2.06 -23.00 -3.37
CA LEU A 111 -0.72 -22.74 -2.89
C LEU A 111 -0.79 -21.93 -1.59
N PRO A 112 0.01 -22.27 -0.55
CA PRO A 112 0.16 -21.39 0.59
C PRO A 112 0.54 -20.00 0.09
N ALA A 113 -0.04 -18.96 0.71
CA ALA A 113 0.27 -17.58 0.38
C ALA A 113 1.80 -17.42 0.31
N PRO A 114 2.34 -16.68 -0.69
CA PRO A 114 3.77 -16.51 -0.82
C PRO A 114 4.33 -16.11 0.55
N LYS A 115 5.20 -16.94 1.12
CA LYS A 115 5.94 -16.55 2.31
C LYS A 115 6.66 -15.26 1.94
N ASP A 116 6.52 -14.27 2.79
CA ASP A 116 7.16 -12.98 2.60
C ASP A 116 8.66 -13.22 2.77
N GLU A 117 9.38 -13.52 1.67
CA GLU A 117 10.84 -13.68 1.70
C GLU A 117 11.55 -12.39 2.14
N SER A 118 10.82 -11.29 2.35
CA SER A 118 11.29 -10.10 3.07
C SER A 118 11.50 -10.30 4.58
N ALA A 119 10.99 -11.38 5.18
CA ALA A 119 11.39 -11.76 6.54
C ALA A 119 12.88 -12.21 6.59
N ASP A 120 13.41 -12.73 5.49
CA ASP A 120 14.83 -13.13 5.35
C ASP A 120 15.70 -12.02 4.74
N VAL A 121 15.12 -11.06 4.02
CA VAL A 121 15.86 -10.01 3.30
C VAL A 121 15.83 -8.69 4.06
N GLY A 122 16.62 -8.64 5.13
CA GLY A 122 17.16 -7.39 5.67
C GLY A 122 16.23 -6.61 6.59
N ASN A 123 16.77 -6.29 7.76
CA ASN A 123 16.24 -5.30 8.70
C ASN A 123 15.68 -4.10 7.91
N LEU A 124 14.36 -3.85 7.96
CA LEU A 124 13.65 -2.79 7.21
C LEU A 124 14.07 -1.39 7.70
N ASP A 125 15.34 -1.10 7.54
CA ASP A 125 16.02 0.03 8.15
C ASP A 125 16.30 1.11 7.12
N PHE A 126 16.13 2.34 7.57
CA PHE A 126 16.29 3.53 6.73
C PHE A 126 17.72 4.07 6.76
N ASN A 127 18.65 3.41 7.47
CA ASN A 127 20.03 3.85 7.71
C ASN A 127 20.06 5.27 8.29
N GLU A 128 19.32 5.46 9.36
CA GLU A 128 18.98 6.78 9.90
C GLU A 128 20.21 7.52 10.43
N ILE A 129 20.41 8.75 9.94
CA ILE A 129 21.50 9.61 10.40
C ILE A 129 20.95 10.47 11.54
N GLN A 130 21.55 10.38 12.72
CA GLN A 130 21.15 11.14 13.91
C GLN A 130 22.10 12.32 14.23
N ASP A 131 23.04 12.61 13.34
CA ASP A 131 23.95 13.75 13.48
C ASP A 131 23.19 15.07 13.29
N GLU A 132 22.99 15.80 14.38
CA GLU A 132 22.18 17.02 14.41
C GLU A 132 22.71 18.11 13.47
N GLU A 133 24.03 18.24 13.32
CA GLU A 133 24.64 19.27 12.46
C GLU A 133 24.34 18.99 10.99
N VAL A 134 24.50 17.73 10.58
CA VAL A 134 24.19 17.30 9.22
C VAL A 134 22.70 17.48 8.96
N LEU A 135 21.85 17.08 9.89
CA LEU A 135 20.39 17.16 9.75
C LEU A 135 19.88 18.59 9.59
N MET A 136 20.38 19.55 10.38
CA MET A 136 19.94 20.95 10.33
C MET A 136 20.06 21.58 8.93
N THR A 137 21.03 21.14 8.14
CA THR A 137 21.29 21.67 6.78
C THR A 137 20.41 21.07 5.69
N LYS A 138 19.66 20.00 5.98
CA LYS A 138 18.90 19.25 4.96
C LYS A 138 17.45 19.70 4.86
N SER A 139 16.98 19.76 3.62
CA SER A 139 15.56 19.90 3.30
C SER A 139 15.16 18.90 2.21
N THR A 140 13.85 18.63 2.13
CA THR A 140 13.29 17.75 1.10
C THR A 140 11.96 18.30 0.61
N VAL A 141 11.60 17.98 -0.64
CA VAL A 141 10.31 18.35 -1.22
C VAL A 141 9.45 17.09 -1.32
N VAL A 142 8.44 16.96 -0.47
CA VAL A 142 7.63 15.74 -0.34
C VAL A 142 6.15 16.06 -0.22
N ASN A 143 5.29 15.10 -0.56
CA ASN A 143 3.87 15.15 -0.25
C ASN A 143 3.66 14.88 1.26
N ARG A 144 2.57 15.40 1.81
CA ARG A 144 2.08 15.11 3.16
C ARG A 144 1.96 13.61 3.46
N ALA A 145 1.44 12.81 2.54
CA ALA A 145 1.15 11.40 2.81
C ALA A 145 2.41 10.55 3.14
N PRO A 146 3.49 10.55 2.33
CA PRO A 146 4.72 9.83 2.69
C PRO A 146 5.35 10.28 4.01
N LEU A 147 5.28 11.58 4.32
CA LEU A 147 5.79 12.12 5.57
C LEU A 147 4.94 11.67 6.77
N MET A 148 3.61 11.63 6.61
CA MET A 148 2.70 11.08 7.60
C MET A 148 2.98 9.60 7.86
N THR A 149 3.20 8.80 6.81
CA THR A 149 3.52 7.37 6.97
C THR A 149 4.82 7.20 7.74
N ALA A 150 5.87 7.93 7.39
CA ALA A 150 7.13 7.91 8.13
C ALA A 150 6.96 8.29 9.61
N TRP A 151 6.21 9.36 9.89
CA TRP A 151 5.95 9.80 11.25
C TRP A 151 5.15 8.78 12.05
N ALA A 152 4.07 8.24 11.47
CA ALA A 152 3.23 7.22 12.08
C ALA A 152 4.02 5.96 12.43
N THR A 153 4.99 5.55 11.58
CA THR A 153 5.88 4.42 11.87
C THR A 153 6.68 4.67 13.14
N LEU A 154 7.30 5.85 13.27
CA LEU A 154 8.12 6.17 14.43
C LEU A 154 7.29 6.32 15.71
N VAL A 155 6.07 6.86 15.62
CA VAL A 155 5.15 6.93 16.77
C VAL A 155 4.74 5.52 17.21
N ALA A 156 4.43 4.63 16.27
CA ALA A 156 4.11 3.24 16.58
C ALA A 156 5.30 2.48 17.20
N GLU A 157 6.53 2.73 16.74
CA GLU A 157 7.75 2.20 17.38
C GLU A 157 7.88 2.66 18.84
N ARG A 158 7.58 3.95 19.12
CA ARG A 158 7.59 4.47 20.50
C ARG A 158 6.54 3.80 21.39
N LEU A 159 5.44 3.32 20.81
CA LEU A 159 4.41 2.54 21.51
C LEU A 159 4.82 1.08 21.77
N GLY A 160 5.99 0.64 21.29
CA GLY A 160 6.55 -0.69 21.55
C GLY A 160 6.32 -1.70 20.43
N PHE A 161 5.79 -1.28 19.28
CA PHE A 161 5.68 -2.15 18.10
C PHE A 161 7.03 -2.32 17.41
N GLN A 162 7.27 -3.51 16.86
CA GLN A 162 8.46 -3.74 16.03
C GLN A 162 8.36 -2.95 14.73
N ARG A 163 9.50 -2.65 14.10
CA ARG A 163 9.59 -1.89 12.83
C ARG A 163 8.60 -2.40 11.77
N GLU A 164 8.54 -3.71 11.58
CA GLU A 164 7.64 -4.35 10.62
C GLU A 164 6.16 -4.10 10.93
N GLU A 165 5.79 -4.23 12.20
CA GLU A 165 4.41 -4.01 12.67
C GLU A 165 4.05 -2.52 12.51
N ALA A 166 4.95 -1.64 12.94
CA ALA A 166 4.82 -0.19 12.84
C ALA A 166 4.67 0.30 11.40
N LEU A 167 5.41 -0.27 10.45
CA LEU A 167 5.29 0.05 9.02
C LEU A 167 3.92 -0.35 8.45
N SER A 168 3.42 -1.53 8.83
CA SER A 168 2.09 -1.99 8.46
C SER A 168 1.01 -1.05 9.03
N ILE A 169 1.08 -0.74 10.32
CA ILE A 169 0.16 0.17 11.01
C ILE A 169 0.15 1.57 10.38
N ALA A 170 1.33 2.11 10.09
CA ALA A 170 1.48 3.43 9.52
C ALA A 170 0.88 3.58 8.12
N SER A 171 1.00 2.54 7.29
CA SER A 171 0.39 2.54 5.95
C SER A 171 -1.13 2.62 6.04
N VAL A 172 -1.76 1.77 6.85
CA VAL A 172 -3.21 1.79 7.06
C VAL A 172 -3.66 3.11 7.67
N PHE A 173 -2.95 3.61 8.70
CA PHE A 173 -3.26 4.92 9.28
C PHE A 173 -3.25 6.05 8.24
N THR A 174 -2.26 6.06 7.35
CA THR A 174 -2.16 7.08 6.29
C THR A 174 -3.27 6.92 5.26
N GLU A 175 -3.62 5.68 4.89
CA GLU A 175 -4.75 5.38 4.00
C GLU A 175 -6.08 5.86 4.58
N LEU A 176 -6.35 5.58 5.86
CA LEU A 176 -7.56 6.04 6.56
C LEU A 176 -7.68 7.57 6.53
N ASN A 177 -6.59 8.27 6.81
CA ASN A 177 -6.55 9.73 6.77
C ASN A 177 -6.75 10.27 5.34
N ALA A 178 -6.17 9.60 4.34
CA ALA A 178 -6.32 9.99 2.95
C ALA A 178 -7.78 9.82 2.48
N ILE A 179 -8.44 8.73 2.88
CA ILE A 179 -9.83 8.43 2.54
C ILE A 179 -10.77 9.45 3.21
N SER A 180 -10.68 9.64 4.53
CA SER A 180 -11.51 10.64 5.25
C SER A 180 -11.37 12.04 4.66
N LYS A 181 -10.14 12.44 4.30
CA LYS A 181 -9.95 13.77 3.70
C LYS A 181 -10.43 13.82 2.25
N GLY A 182 -10.33 12.75 1.47
CA GLY A 182 -10.90 12.69 0.14
C GLY A 182 -12.44 12.68 0.13
N VAL A 183 -13.09 12.09 1.14
CA VAL A 183 -14.54 12.19 1.37
C VAL A 183 -14.92 13.62 1.74
N SER A 184 -14.17 14.24 2.65
CA SER A 184 -14.40 15.64 3.06
C SER A 184 -14.24 16.64 1.90
N LEU A 185 -13.35 16.34 0.95
CA LEU A 185 -13.15 17.14 -0.26
C LEU A 185 -14.16 16.82 -1.38
N GLY A 186 -15.06 15.85 -1.17
CA GLY A 186 -16.05 15.42 -2.17
C GLY A 186 -15.48 14.61 -3.33
N ILE A 187 -14.22 14.17 -3.25
CA ILE A 187 -13.57 13.33 -4.27
C ILE A 187 -14.09 11.88 -4.19
N TYR A 188 -14.34 11.41 -2.96
CA TYR A 188 -14.93 10.10 -2.72
C TYR A 188 -16.41 10.20 -2.32
N LYS A 189 -17.14 9.10 -2.54
CA LYS A 189 -18.54 9.00 -2.11
C LYS A 189 -18.63 9.12 -0.58
N LYS A 190 -19.61 9.89 -0.10
CA LYS A 190 -19.93 9.96 1.33
C LYS A 190 -20.20 8.55 1.87
N GLY A 191 -19.55 8.21 2.99
CA GLY A 191 -19.64 6.89 3.62
C GLY A 191 -18.52 5.92 3.28
N ALA A 192 -17.56 6.29 2.42
CA ALA A 192 -16.39 5.43 2.13
C ALA A 192 -15.47 5.21 3.36
N GLU A 193 -15.59 6.03 4.40
CA GLU A 193 -14.82 5.90 5.66
C GLU A 193 -15.52 5.06 6.73
N ILE A 194 -16.83 4.77 6.56
CA ILE A 194 -17.62 4.06 7.56
C ILE A 194 -17.21 2.58 7.57
N GLY A 195 -16.74 2.10 8.71
CA GLY A 195 -16.33 0.70 8.92
C GLY A 195 -14.87 0.39 8.62
N MET A 196 -14.05 1.39 8.23
CA MET A 196 -12.60 1.19 8.08
C MET A 196 -11.83 1.38 9.40
N GLU A 197 -12.36 2.16 10.34
CA GLU A 197 -11.83 2.25 11.70
C GLU A 197 -12.43 1.17 12.59
N ALA A 198 -11.64 0.66 13.54
CA ALA A 198 -12.11 -0.35 14.46
C ALA A 198 -13.13 0.22 15.47
N SER A 199 -14.25 -0.48 15.65
CA SER A 199 -15.26 -0.16 16.66
C SER A 199 -14.77 -0.52 18.08
N THR A 200 -15.04 0.34 19.08
CA THR A 200 -14.61 0.13 20.49
C THR A 200 -15.07 -1.20 21.09
N GLY A 201 -16.24 -1.70 20.66
CA GLY A 201 -16.82 -2.97 21.12
C GLY A 201 -16.79 -4.09 20.07
N GLY A 202 -15.97 -3.95 19.02
CA GLY A 202 -15.80 -4.99 18.01
C GLY A 202 -14.92 -6.14 18.49
N SER A 203 -15.06 -7.30 17.84
CA SER A 203 -14.18 -8.47 18.06
C SER A 203 -12.76 -8.27 17.51
N GLN A 204 -12.55 -7.25 16.68
CA GLN A 204 -11.27 -6.97 16.05
C GLN A 204 -10.33 -6.23 17.03
N PRO A 205 -9.10 -6.72 17.27
CA PRO A 205 -8.12 -5.97 18.04
C PRO A 205 -7.70 -4.71 17.27
N TYR A 206 -7.40 -3.63 18.00
CA TYR A 206 -7.02 -2.35 17.42
C TYR A 206 -5.95 -1.65 18.24
N VAL A 207 -5.21 -0.75 17.60
CA VAL A 207 -4.30 0.19 18.25
C VAL A 207 -4.83 1.61 18.07
N ASP A 208 -4.81 2.39 19.15
CA ASP A 208 -5.06 3.83 19.08
C ASP A 208 -3.75 4.55 18.74
N LEU A 209 -3.65 5.01 17.49
CA LEU A 209 -2.50 5.75 16.98
C LEU A 209 -2.96 7.16 16.60
N MET A 210 -2.41 8.17 17.25
CA MET A 210 -2.71 9.59 16.99
C MET A 210 -4.21 9.92 17.04
N GLY A 211 -4.97 9.25 17.93
CA GLY A 211 -6.41 9.46 18.10
C GLY A 211 -7.28 8.77 17.04
N ARG A 212 -6.72 7.86 16.24
CA ARG A 212 -7.48 6.97 15.35
C ARG A 212 -7.20 5.51 15.65
N ARG A 213 -8.24 4.69 15.51
CA ARG A 213 -8.17 3.26 15.79
C ARG A 213 -7.86 2.47 14.53
N VAL A 214 -6.62 1.99 14.45
CA VAL A 214 -6.16 1.14 13.35
C VAL A 214 -6.48 -0.31 13.68
N PRO A 215 -7.26 -1.01 12.84
CA PRO A 215 -7.55 -2.42 13.04
C PRO A 215 -6.29 -3.27 12.84
N LEU A 216 -6.06 -4.18 13.78
CA LEU A 216 -4.92 -5.09 13.80
C LEU A 216 -5.36 -6.53 13.64
N PHE A 217 -4.45 -7.38 13.20
CA PHE A 217 -4.56 -8.83 13.19
C PHE A 217 -3.24 -9.42 13.66
N ARG A 218 -3.31 -10.54 14.40
CA ARG A 218 -2.12 -11.26 14.85
C ARG A 218 -1.83 -12.40 13.88
N THR A 219 -0.65 -12.35 13.27
CA THR A 219 -0.17 -13.39 12.34
C THR A 219 0.14 -14.68 13.11
N GLN A 220 0.24 -15.81 12.39
CA GLN A 220 0.65 -17.10 12.95
C GLN A 220 1.99 -17.01 13.71
N ASP A 221 2.89 -16.15 13.24
CA ASP A 221 4.20 -15.88 13.85
C ASP A 221 4.14 -14.93 15.06
N SER A 222 2.95 -14.69 15.63
CA SER A 222 2.71 -13.78 16.75
C SER A 222 3.02 -12.29 16.52
N GLN A 223 3.29 -11.86 15.28
CA GLN A 223 3.46 -10.46 14.92
C GLN A 223 2.13 -9.75 14.60
N TRP A 224 2.05 -8.46 14.92
CA TRP A 224 0.92 -7.60 14.58
C TRP A 224 1.01 -7.07 13.14
N ARG A 225 -0.09 -7.20 12.39
CA ARG A 225 -0.26 -6.63 11.05
C ARG A 225 -1.52 -5.78 11.04
N ALA A 226 -1.49 -4.64 10.35
CA ALA A 226 -2.67 -3.82 10.18
C ALA A 226 -3.53 -4.32 9.02
N LEU A 227 -4.84 -4.13 9.14
CA LEU A 227 -5.82 -4.53 8.13
C LEU A 227 -6.29 -3.30 7.35
N SER A 228 -6.23 -3.36 6.02
CA SER A 228 -6.90 -2.41 5.12
C SER A 228 -7.97 -3.17 4.35
N ASN A 229 -9.25 -2.78 4.52
CA ASN A 229 -10.40 -3.42 3.86
C ASN A 229 -10.42 -4.96 3.98
N GLY A 230 -10.05 -5.50 5.15
CA GLY A 230 -10.01 -6.95 5.42
C GLY A 230 -8.77 -7.68 4.90
N THR A 231 -7.83 -6.99 4.25
CA THR A 231 -6.56 -7.58 3.79
C THR A 231 -5.40 -7.10 4.66
N ALA A 232 -4.49 -8.02 5.03
CA ALA A 232 -3.29 -7.68 5.78
C ALA A 232 -2.28 -6.92 4.90
N VAL A 233 -1.78 -5.78 5.39
CA VAL A 233 -0.82 -4.96 4.66
C VAL A 233 0.61 -5.36 4.99
N GLN A 234 1.39 -5.67 3.95
CA GLN A 234 2.79 -6.07 4.08
C GLN A 234 3.71 -4.87 4.40
N PRO A 235 4.70 -5.05 5.30
CA PRO A 235 5.54 -3.97 5.80
C PRO A 235 6.48 -3.42 4.72
N SER A 236 6.94 -4.29 3.80
CA SER A 236 7.81 -3.97 2.68
C SER A 236 7.21 -2.92 1.74
N THR A 237 5.88 -2.89 1.62
CA THR A 237 5.16 -1.92 0.78
C THR A 237 5.29 -0.51 1.37
N ALA A 238 5.11 -0.37 2.68
CA ALA A 238 5.24 0.91 3.37
C ALA A 238 6.69 1.40 3.38
N PHE A 239 7.65 0.51 3.65
CA PHE A 239 9.07 0.82 3.60
C PHE A 239 9.50 1.33 2.22
N SER A 240 9.18 0.57 1.17
CA SER A 240 9.48 0.93 -0.22
C SER A 240 8.78 2.22 -0.65
N TYR A 241 7.59 2.49 -0.11
CA TYR A 241 6.87 3.73 -0.36
C TYR A 241 7.61 4.94 0.22
N ILE A 242 7.99 4.89 1.51
CA ILE A 242 8.73 5.97 2.17
C ILE A 242 10.07 6.21 1.47
N ALA A 243 10.87 5.16 1.28
CA ALA A 243 12.20 5.25 0.66
C ALA A 243 12.14 5.81 -0.77
N ARG A 244 11.11 5.44 -1.55
CA ARG A 244 10.92 5.96 -2.91
C ARG A 244 10.52 7.44 -2.94
N GLN A 245 9.78 7.90 -1.93
CA GLN A 245 9.27 9.28 -1.88
C GLN A 245 10.31 10.24 -1.32
N LEU A 246 11.05 9.83 -0.29
CA LEU A 246 12.11 10.61 0.33
C LEU A 246 13.48 10.43 -0.37
N ARG A 247 13.66 9.39 -1.18
CA ARG A 247 14.87 9.16 -2.01
C ARG A 247 16.15 9.25 -1.17
N GLN A 248 17.11 10.07 -1.58
CA GLN A 248 18.40 10.24 -0.90
C GLN A 248 18.26 10.96 0.46
N THR A 249 17.16 11.68 0.70
CA THR A 249 16.92 12.36 1.99
C THR A 249 16.26 11.46 3.02
N THR A 250 15.89 10.22 2.67
CA THR A 250 15.28 9.24 3.59
C THR A 250 16.04 9.11 4.93
N PRO A 251 17.34 8.78 4.96
CA PRO A 251 18.06 8.61 6.23
C PRO A 251 18.07 9.86 7.11
N HIS A 252 18.11 11.04 6.50
CA HIS A 252 18.12 12.32 7.20
C HIS A 252 16.75 12.67 7.78
N VAL A 253 15.69 12.55 6.97
CA VAL A 253 14.33 12.89 7.42
C VAL A 253 13.86 11.93 8.49
N ILE A 254 14.09 10.62 8.32
CA ILE A 254 13.73 9.63 9.34
C ILE A 254 14.55 9.84 10.61
N GLY A 255 15.85 10.14 10.50
CA GLY A 255 16.69 10.46 11.66
C GLY A 255 16.21 11.68 12.45
N ALA A 256 15.86 12.78 11.77
CA ALA A 256 15.29 13.97 12.40
C ALA A 256 13.95 13.68 13.10
N LEU A 257 13.07 12.92 12.45
CA LEU A 257 11.80 12.49 13.06
C LEU A 257 12.04 11.56 14.26
N ARG A 258 13.04 10.68 14.20
CA ARG A 258 13.37 9.79 15.33
C ARG A 258 13.87 10.57 16.54
N LEU A 259 14.74 11.56 16.34
CA LEU A 259 15.17 12.45 17.42
C LEU A 259 13.99 13.20 18.03
N LEU A 260 13.03 13.64 17.20
CA LEU A 260 11.80 14.26 17.68
C LEU A 260 10.95 13.28 18.51
N SER A 261 10.70 12.07 18.02
CA SER A 261 9.84 11.09 18.72
C SER A 261 10.46 10.57 20.01
N GLN A 262 11.79 10.49 20.09
CA GLN A 262 12.53 10.10 21.30
C GLN A 262 12.50 11.18 22.38
N SER A 263 12.25 12.44 22.02
CA SER A 263 12.21 13.55 22.98
C SER A 263 10.92 13.58 23.83
N PHE A 264 9.99 12.66 23.57
CA PHE A 264 8.72 12.54 24.30
C PHE A 264 8.55 11.11 24.84
N THR A 265 7.75 10.99 25.90
CA THR A 265 7.31 9.67 26.39
C THR A 265 6.33 9.01 25.39
N PRO A 266 6.20 7.67 25.39
CA PRO A 266 5.28 6.95 24.50
C PRO A 266 3.82 7.45 24.54
N GLN A 267 3.34 7.84 25.72
CA GLN A 267 1.97 8.33 25.90
C GLN A 267 1.83 9.76 25.38
N GLU A 268 2.77 10.64 25.70
CA GLU A 268 2.76 12.02 25.22
C GLU A 268 2.88 12.10 23.70
N ILE A 269 3.76 11.29 23.10
CA ILE A 269 3.95 11.31 21.65
C ILE A 269 2.67 10.86 20.96
N ASN A 270 1.96 9.85 21.46
CA ASN A 270 0.71 9.40 20.84
C ASN A 270 -0.37 10.48 20.85
N SER A 271 -0.48 11.23 21.95
CA SER A 271 -1.47 12.32 22.06
C SER A 271 -1.07 13.58 21.28
N ARG A 272 0.22 13.93 21.21
CA ARG A 272 0.71 15.17 20.58
C ARG A 272 1.16 15.01 19.13
N ALA A 273 1.37 13.78 18.65
CA ALA A 273 1.98 13.52 17.35
C ALA A 273 1.25 14.15 16.17
N TRP A 274 -0.09 14.26 16.21
CA TRP A 274 -0.83 14.96 15.16
C TRP A 274 -0.54 16.47 15.14
N GLY A 275 -0.44 17.09 16.31
CA GLY A 275 -0.10 18.50 16.46
C GLY A 275 1.31 18.78 15.93
N LEU A 276 2.29 17.99 16.38
CA LEU A 276 3.67 18.07 15.88
C LEU A 276 3.74 17.92 14.36
N TYR A 277 3.03 16.93 13.82
CA TYR A 277 2.93 16.75 12.37
C TYR A 277 2.32 17.98 11.67
N ALA A 278 1.30 18.61 12.25
CA ALA A 278 0.69 19.79 11.67
C ALA A 278 1.67 20.98 11.55
N ASP A 279 2.67 21.04 12.43
CA ASP A 279 3.67 22.10 12.48
C ASP A 279 4.82 21.89 11.48
N PHE A 280 5.32 20.66 11.31
CA PHE A 280 6.43 20.40 10.39
C PHE A 280 6.02 19.94 8.98
N ARG A 281 4.75 19.57 8.76
CA ARG A 281 4.28 19.11 7.44
C ARG A 281 4.46 20.18 6.36
N PRO A 282 4.58 19.79 5.09
CA PRO A 282 4.68 20.74 4.00
C PRO A 282 3.40 21.59 3.87
N HIS A 283 3.59 22.90 3.76
CA HIS A 283 2.53 23.83 3.37
C HIS A 283 2.24 23.66 1.88
N VAL A 284 1.05 23.16 1.57
CA VAL A 284 0.55 22.96 0.21
C VAL A 284 -0.93 23.31 0.16
N THR A 285 -1.38 23.81 -0.99
CA THR A 285 -2.73 24.35 -1.19
C THR A 285 -3.65 23.28 -1.76
N ALA A 286 -3.18 22.56 -2.78
CA ALA A 286 -3.98 21.53 -3.42
C ALA A 286 -3.70 20.13 -2.84
N TRP A 287 -4.69 19.25 -3.01
CA TRP A 287 -4.57 17.85 -2.64
C TRP A 287 -3.47 17.16 -3.47
N GLY A 288 -2.54 16.50 -2.79
CA GLY A 288 -1.49 15.71 -3.44
C GLY A 288 -0.25 16.49 -3.88
N GLU A 289 -0.22 17.81 -3.67
CA GLU A 289 0.95 18.64 -3.94
C GLU A 289 2.14 18.28 -3.03
N ARG A 290 3.33 18.62 -3.51
CA ARG A 290 4.59 18.47 -2.77
C ARG A 290 5.02 19.85 -2.29
N GLY A 291 5.49 19.92 -1.06
CA GLY A 291 6.05 21.14 -0.49
C GLY A 291 7.39 20.85 0.18
N GLU A 292 8.13 21.93 0.47
CA GLU A 292 9.39 21.84 1.18
C GLU A 292 9.16 21.51 2.66
N VAL A 293 10.01 20.63 3.20
CA VAL A 293 10.13 20.28 4.61
C VAL A 293 11.59 20.38 4.99
N LYS A 294 11.89 21.16 6.04
CA LYS A 294 13.24 21.33 6.56
C LYS A 294 13.43 20.47 7.79
N CYS A 295 14.54 19.74 7.86
CA CYS A 295 14.88 18.94 9.04
C CYS A 295 15.10 19.82 10.27
N SER A 296 15.57 21.06 10.10
CA SER A 296 15.65 22.05 11.19
C SER A 296 14.30 22.34 11.85
N THR A 297 13.23 22.48 11.08
CA THR A 297 11.88 22.69 11.60
C THR A 297 11.43 21.51 12.47
N ILE A 298 11.74 20.28 12.05
CA ILE A 298 11.44 19.06 12.83
C ILE A 298 12.22 19.06 14.15
N LEU A 299 13.52 19.37 14.10
CA LEU A 299 14.39 19.35 15.29
C LEU A 299 14.05 20.43 16.31
N ASN A 300 13.56 21.59 15.85
CA ASN A 300 13.16 22.72 16.69
C ASN A 300 11.84 22.48 17.46
N LEU A 301 11.07 21.45 17.09
CA LEU A 301 9.86 21.06 17.81
C LEU A 301 10.15 20.17 19.04
N ARG A 302 11.42 19.79 19.25
CA ARG A 302 11.83 19.11 20.46
C ARG A 302 11.65 20.06 21.65
N PRO A 303 11.19 19.56 22.81
CA PRO A 303 11.27 20.35 24.03
C PRO A 303 12.73 20.77 24.23
N GLU A 304 12.95 22.04 24.56
CA GLU A 304 14.26 22.54 24.99
C GLU A 304 14.82 21.53 25.99
N ARG A 305 16.07 21.07 25.81
CA ARG A 305 16.70 20.17 26.76
C ARG A 305 16.69 20.88 28.11
N ARG A 306 15.68 20.64 28.95
CA ARG A 306 15.83 20.80 30.39
C ARG A 306 17.03 19.92 30.70
N GLY A 307 18.13 20.54 31.14
CA GLY A 307 19.23 19.80 31.72
C GLY A 307 18.65 18.92 32.81
N VAL A 308 18.50 17.63 32.51
CA VAL A 308 18.20 16.63 33.51
C VAL A 308 19.55 16.08 33.89
N ASP A 309 20.10 16.68 34.94
CA ASP A 309 21.01 16.00 35.83
C ASP A 309 20.50 14.59 36.06
N ALA A 310 21.41 13.62 35.94
CA ALA A 310 21.17 12.21 36.19
C ALA A 310 20.45 12.01 37.53
N HIS A 311 19.13 11.89 37.51
CA HIS A 311 18.38 11.21 38.55
C HIS A 311 18.29 9.74 38.12
N PRO A 312 19.04 8.83 38.76
CA PRO A 312 18.89 7.41 38.49
C PRO A 312 17.45 7.02 38.81
N ALA A 313 16.85 6.27 37.90
CA ALA A 313 15.50 5.74 38.02
C ALA A 313 15.28 5.12 39.40
N GLU A 314 14.52 5.80 40.25
CA GLU A 314 13.94 5.19 41.45
C GLU A 314 13.03 4.07 40.97
N ARG A 315 13.42 2.85 41.32
CA ARG A 315 12.61 1.65 41.11
C ARG A 315 11.31 1.83 41.88
N PRO A 316 10.14 1.49 41.30
CA PRO A 316 8.88 1.55 42.03
C PRO A 316 8.96 0.62 43.24
N VAL A 317 8.75 1.18 44.43
CA VAL A 317 8.65 0.45 45.70
C VAL A 317 7.44 -0.47 45.60
N ILE A 318 7.70 -1.77 45.58
CA ILE A 318 6.68 -2.80 45.74
C ILE A 318 6.33 -2.79 47.24
N GLU A 319 5.17 -2.25 47.60
CA GLU A 319 4.59 -2.46 48.92
C GLU A 319 4.22 -3.95 49.07
N THR A 320 5.07 -4.67 49.79
CA THR A 320 4.78 -6.04 50.22
C THR A 320 3.62 -6.01 51.20
N VAL A 321 2.43 -6.38 50.73
CA VAL A 321 1.26 -6.64 51.58
C VAL A 321 1.64 -7.79 52.52
N GLN A 322 1.85 -7.48 53.80
CA GLN A 322 2.10 -8.50 54.82
C GLN A 322 0.84 -9.33 55.02
N GLU A 323 0.95 -10.60 54.65
CA GLU A 323 -0.02 -11.64 54.94
C GLU A 323 -0.06 -11.88 56.47
N THR A 324 -0.98 -11.21 57.17
CA THR A 324 -1.28 -11.47 58.57
C THR A 324 -1.84 -12.89 58.72
N GLN A 325 -0.96 -13.82 59.08
CA GLN A 325 -1.34 -15.15 59.55
C GLN A 325 -2.16 -15.02 60.83
N LYS A 326 -3.46 -15.35 60.76
CA LYS A 326 -4.30 -15.57 61.94
C LYS A 326 -3.94 -16.90 62.59
N THR A 327 -3.20 -16.84 63.68
CA THR A 327 -3.01 -17.96 64.62
C THR A 327 -4.33 -18.27 65.34
N PRO A 328 -4.81 -19.53 65.41
CA PRO A 328 -6.05 -19.84 66.11
C PRO A 328 -5.81 -19.91 67.62
N THR A 329 -6.46 -19.01 68.36
CA THR A 329 -6.44 -18.95 69.83
C THR A 329 -7.14 -20.17 70.42
N ARG A 330 -6.38 -21.02 71.13
CA ARG A 330 -6.88 -22.12 71.97
C ARG A 330 -7.78 -21.57 73.09
N ARG A 331 -9.03 -22.04 73.18
CA ARG A 331 -9.91 -21.80 74.34
C ARG A 331 -9.42 -22.59 75.56
N PRO A 332 -9.41 -22.00 76.78
CA PRO A 332 -9.13 -22.74 77.99
C PRO A 332 -10.35 -23.57 78.45
N ARG A 333 -10.09 -24.82 78.85
CA ARG A 333 -11.05 -25.72 79.51
C ARG A 333 -11.51 -25.10 80.83
N LYS A 334 -12.80 -24.79 80.97
CA LYS A 334 -13.42 -24.58 82.29
C LYS A 334 -13.61 -25.95 82.95
N ARG A 335 -12.92 -26.16 84.07
CA ARG A 335 -13.23 -27.16 85.08
C ARG A 335 -14.61 -26.83 85.67
N PHE A 336 -15.52 -27.77 85.65
CA PHE A 336 -16.61 -27.84 86.62
C PHE A 336 -16.48 -29.20 87.32
N GLY A 337 -16.19 -29.14 88.60
CA GLY A 337 -16.41 -30.23 89.54
C GLY A 337 -17.21 -29.63 90.69
N VAL A 338 -18.42 -30.15 90.89
CA VAL A 338 -18.94 -30.88 92.07
C VAL A 338 -20.31 -31.40 91.64
#